data_AF-A0A072P577-F1
#
_entry.id   AF-A0A072P577-F1
#
_cell.length_a   1.000
_cell.length_b   1.000
_cell.length_c   1.000
_cell.angle_alpha   90.00
_cell.angle_beta   90.00
_cell.angle_gamma   90.00
#
_symmetry.space_group_name_H-M   'P 1'
#
loop_
_entity.id
_entity.type
_entity.pdbx_description
1 polymer ?
#
loop_
_entity_poly.entity_id
_entity_poly.type
_entity_poly.pdbx_seq_one_letter_code
_entity_poly.pdbx_strand_id
1 'polypeptide(L)'
;MANTTELPQGTDAWVIDYGRLLHNVDPIEDQPAAVSGTGQNSDTNTRASPLESINNFKTKHPGLIVEVLDETKGLPLNITITINLINLKFQVDESADRTGYKVVARPNTESTAIRENILQNISENSVLTTLLENLAAYSDIKSRPCDKCKKVVDNKLLLPYVRKPTGPGADQPLQFLALHRDCI
;
A
#
# COMPACT_ATOMS: atom_id res chain seq x y z
N MET A 1 45.48 -8.98 -36.65
CA MET A 1 45.84 -8.34 -35.38
C MET A 1 44.55 -8.08 -34.62
N ALA A 2 44.22 -8.94 -33.67
CA ALA A 2 43.00 -8.86 -32.86
C ALA A 2 43.33 -8.07 -31.58
N ASN A 3 42.56 -7.01 -31.31
CA ASN A 3 42.73 -6.18 -30.12
C ASN A 3 41.60 -6.54 -29.14
N THR A 4 41.87 -7.49 -28.25
CA THR A 4 40.93 -7.94 -27.22
C THR A 4 41.20 -7.11 -25.97
N THR A 5 40.47 -6.01 -25.81
CA THR A 5 40.51 -5.21 -24.59
C THR A 5 39.52 -5.80 -23.60
N GLU A 6 39.98 -6.77 -22.80
CA GLU A 6 39.22 -7.29 -21.66
C GLU A 6 39.17 -6.22 -20.56
N LEU A 7 37.98 -5.67 -20.30
CA LEU A 7 37.72 -4.77 -19.19
C LEU A 7 37.65 -5.59 -17.88
N PRO A 8 38.30 -5.16 -16.78
CA PRO A 8 38.23 -5.87 -15.51
C PRO A 8 36.81 -5.79 -14.95
N GLN A 9 36.18 -6.94 -14.71
CA GLN A 9 34.91 -7.00 -14.01
C GLN A 9 35.14 -6.56 -12.56
N GLY A 10 34.53 -5.43 -12.20
CA GLY A 10 34.64 -4.81 -10.89
C GLY A 10 34.25 -5.78 -9.77
N THR A 11 35.18 -5.99 -8.85
CA THR A 11 35.06 -6.82 -7.64
C THR A 11 34.32 -6.11 -6.49
N ASP A 12 33.34 -5.26 -6.77
CA ASP A 12 32.53 -4.59 -5.74
C ASP A 12 31.15 -5.25 -5.60
N ALA A 13 31.16 -6.54 -5.26
CA ALA A 13 29.98 -7.19 -4.70
C ALA A 13 30.05 -7.05 -3.17
N TRP A 14 29.18 -6.23 -2.61
CA TRP A 14 29.06 -6.06 -1.16
C TRP A 14 28.58 -7.38 -0.56
N VAL A 15 29.49 -8.09 0.14
CA VAL A 15 29.13 -9.30 0.88
C VAL A 15 28.44 -8.86 2.17
N ILE A 16 27.10 -8.90 2.17
CA ILE A 16 26.30 -8.67 3.38
C ILE A 16 26.12 -10.02 4.09
N ASP A 17 26.72 -10.16 5.26
CA ASP A 17 26.52 -11.29 6.17
C ASP A 17 25.23 -11.09 6.97
N TYR A 18 24.14 -11.66 6.48
CA TYR A 18 22.83 -11.62 7.13
C TYR A 18 22.78 -12.40 8.46
N GLY A 19 23.79 -13.23 8.78
CA GLY A 19 23.86 -13.98 10.04
C GLY A 19 24.12 -13.09 11.26
N ARG A 20 24.71 -11.90 11.07
CA ARG A 20 25.01 -10.95 12.15
C ARG A 20 23.88 -10.00 12.51
N LEU A 21 22.81 -9.94 11.71
CA LEU A 21 21.66 -9.05 11.98
C LEU A 21 20.61 -9.65 12.93
N LEU A 22 20.71 -10.94 13.25
CA LEU A 22 19.70 -11.64 14.07
C LEU A 22 20.05 -11.75 15.56
N HIS A 23 21.20 -11.23 16.01
CA HIS A 23 21.70 -11.46 17.38
C HIS A 23 21.72 -10.24 18.31
N ASN A 24 21.17 -9.10 17.91
CA ASN A 24 21.07 -7.90 18.78
C ASN A 24 19.60 -7.49 19.01
N VAL A 25 18.78 -8.41 19.51
CA VAL A 25 17.51 -8.08 20.14
C VAL A 25 17.62 -8.50 21.60
N ASP A 26 17.94 -7.54 22.47
CA ASP A 26 17.92 -7.74 23.91
C ASP A 26 16.48 -8.07 24.38
N PRO A 27 16.31 -9.01 25.32
CA PRO A 27 15.01 -9.32 25.90
C PRO A 27 14.66 -8.30 26.99
N ILE A 28 13.48 -7.67 26.87
CA ILE A 28 12.88 -6.91 27.97
C ILE A 28 11.89 -7.84 28.67
N GLU A 29 12.26 -8.29 29.87
CA GLU A 29 11.47 -9.14 30.75
C GLU A 29 10.70 -8.30 31.78
N ASP A 30 9.39 -8.55 31.84
CA ASP A 30 8.41 -8.48 32.94
C ASP A 30 8.39 -7.34 33.99
N GLN A 31 7.23 -6.67 34.11
CA GLN A 31 6.27 -7.00 35.19
C GLN A 31 4.88 -6.31 35.02
N PRO A 32 3.82 -6.90 35.63
CA PRO A 32 2.41 -6.59 35.35
C PRO A 32 1.82 -5.57 36.32
N ALA A 33 0.88 -4.75 35.83
CA ALA A 33 -0.06 -4.02 36.68
C ALA A 33 -1.49 -4.40 36.28
N ALA A 34 -2.12 -5.19 37.15
CA ALA A 34 -3.54 -5.48 37.10
C ALA A 34 -4.34 -4.19 37.38
N VAL A 35 -5.16 -3.78 36.43
CA VAL A 35 -6.37 -3.00 36.70
C VAL A 35 -7.52 -3.70 35.99
N SER A 36 -8.32 -4.39 36.82
CA SER A 36 -9.66 -4.82 36.45
C SER A 36 -10.53 -3.58 36.23
N GLY A 37 -10.80 -3.28 34.96
CA GLY A 37 -11.86 -2.38 34.53
C GLY A 37 -12.78 -3.16 33.61
N THR A 38 -13.78 -3.82 34.18
CA THR A 38 -14.93 -4.39 33.47
C THR A 38 -15.62 -3.29 32.66
N GLY A 39 -15.33 -3.29 31.37
CA GLY A 39 -16.10 -2.61 30.33
C GLY A 39 -16.08 -3.52 29.12
N GLN A 40 -17.01 -4.49 29.11
CA GLN A 40 -17.35 -5.25 27.93
C GLN A 40 -17.92 -4.30 26.88
N ASN A 41 -17.06 -3.62 26.12
CA ASN A 41 -17.40 -3.25 24.76
C ASN A 41 -16.92 -4.41 23.90
N SER A 42 -17.75 -5.44 23.85
CA SER A 42 -17.85 -6.30 22.67
C SER A 42 -18.35 -5.41 21.54
N ASP A 43 -17.49 -4.54 21.01
CA ASP A 43 -17.63 -4.08 19.64
C ASP A 43 -17.40 -5.32 18.80
N THR A 44 -18.50 -6.00 18.52
CA THR A 44 -18.64 -6.87 17.36
C THR A 44 -18.28 -6.01 16.15
N ASN A 45 -16.98 -5.96 15.85
CA ASN A 45 -16.43 -5.49 14.60
C ASN A 45 -16.89 -6.51 13.55
N THR A 46 -18.17 -6.43 13.22
CA THR A 46 -18.81 -7.21 12.17
C THR A 46 -18.03 -6.89 10.91
N ARG A 47 -17.14 -7.82 10.52
CA ARG A 47 -16.38 -7.74 9.29
C ARG A 47 -17.41 -7.53 8.18
N ALA A 48 -17.53 -6.29 7.69
CA ALA A 48 -18.44 -5.97 6.62
C ALA A 48 -18.20 -6.97 5.50
N SER A 49 -19.28 -7.49 4.91
CA SER A 49 -19.16 -8.46 3.83
C SER A 49 -18.27 -7.85 2.74
N PRO A 50 -17.26 -8.56 2.19
CA PRO A 50 -16.38 -8.02 1.16
C PRO A 50 -17.15 -7.37 0.00
N LEU A 51 -18.28 -7.95 -0.39
CA LEU A 51 -19.17 -7.42 -1.43
C LEU A 51 -19.79 -6.07 -1.06
N GLU A 52 -20.17 -5.88 0.20
CA GLU A 52 -20.72 -4.61 0.70
C GLU A 52 -19.66 -3.52 0.69
N SER A 53 -18.44 -3.83 1.16
CA SER A 53 -17.29 -2.91 1.09
C SER A 53 -16.98 -2.50 -0.35
N ILE A 54 -17.02 -3.45 -1.30
CA ILE A 54 -16.78 -3.17 -2.72
C ILE A 54 -17.87 -2.28 -3.31
N ASN A 55 -19.13 -2.55 -3.01
CA ASN A 55 -20.24 -1.75 -3.52
C ASN A 55 -20.21 -0.31 -2.98
N ASN A 56 -19.97 -0.15 -1.68
CA ASN A 56 -19.78 1.17 -1.07
C ASN A 56 -18.62 1.93 -1.72
N PHE A 57 -17.49 1.24 -1.94
CA PHE A 57 -16.33 1.80 -2.62
C PHE A 57 -16.65 2.28 -4.05
N LYS A 58 -17.36 1.47 -4.84
CA LYS A 58 -17.81 1.85 -6.20
C LYS A 58 -18.68 3.11 -6.18
N THR A 59 -19.58 3.23 -5.21
CA THR A 59 -20.45 4.40 -5.06
C THR A 59 -19.64 5.66 -4.69
N LYS A 60 -18.62 5.53 -3.84
CA LYS A 60 -17.76 6.66 -3.43
C LYS A 60 -16.78 7.10 -4.51
N HIS A 61 -16.30 6.17 -5.32
CA HIS A 61 -15.26 6.41 -6.33
C HIS A 61 -15.73 6.02 -7.73
N PRO A 62 -16.75 6.70 -8.30
CA PRO A 62 -17.31 6.36 -9.61
C PRO A 62 -16.31 6.54 -10.77
N GLY A 63 -15.20 7.28 -10.54
CA GLY A 63 -14.12 7.45 -11.51
C GLY A 63 -13.13 6.29 -11.58
N LEU A 64 -13.23 5.29 -10.69
CA LEU A 64 -12.37 4.09 -10.69
C LEU A 64 -13.12 2.90 -11.28
N ILE A 65 -12.46 2.13 -12.14
CA ILE A 65 -13.06 0.93 -12.74
C ILE A 65 -12.76 -0.26 -11.82
N VAL A 66 -13.81 -0.87 -11.28
CA VAL A 66 -13.71 -1.98 -10.33
C VAL A 66 -14.44 -3.20 -10.87
N GLU A 67 -13.68 -4.25 -11.20
CA GLU A 67 -14.12 -5.52 -11.76
C GLU A 67 -13.98 -6.64 -10.71
N VAL A 68 -15.09 -7.21 -10.26
CA VAL A 68 -15.09 -8.36 -9.32
C VAL A 68 -14.92 -9.64 -10.13
N LEU A 69 -13.90 -10.46 -9.83
CA LEU A 69 -13.66 -11.71 -10.59
C LEU A 69 -14.50 -12.88 -10.09
N ASP A 70 -14.81 -12.91 -8.80
CA ASP A 70 -15.69 -13.91 -8.18
C ASP A 70 -16.84 -13.19 -7.46
N GLU A 71 -18.03 -13.17 -8.07
CA GLU A 71 -19.21 -12.50 -7.50
C GLU A 71 -19.77 -13.23 -6.27
N THR A 72 -19.36 -14.48 -6.01
CA THR A 72 -19.83 -15.26 -4.86
C THR A 72 -19.01 -14.97 -3.60
N LYS A 73 -17.72 -14.66 -3.76
CA LYS A 73 -16.79 -14.36 -2.65
C LYS A 73 -16.35 -12.90 -2.57
N GLY A 74 -16.48 -12.16 -3.67
CA GLY A 74 -16.03 -10.78 -3.82
C GLY A 74 -14.53 -10.61 -4.12
N LEU A 75 -13.73 -11.69 -4.10
CA LEU A 75 -12.28 -11.67 -4.34
C LEU A 75 -11.83 -12.87 -5.17
N PRO A 76 -10.79 -12.72 -6.01
CA PRO A 76 -9.96 -11.53 -6.20
C PRO A 76 -10.69 -10.38 -6.92
N LEU A 77 -10.23 -9.15 -6.66
CA LEU A 77 -10.85 -7.93 -7.20
C LEU A 77 -9.85 -7.21 -8.11
N ASN A 78 -10.22 -6.98 -9.36
CA ASN A 78 -9.43 -6.14 -10.26
C ASN A 78 -9.84 -4.68 -10.11
N ILE A 79 -8.86 -3.80 -9.92
CA ILE A 79 -9.07 -2.37 -9.83
C ILE A 79 -8.19 -1.70 -10.88
N THR A 80 -8.81 -0.86 -11.70
CA THR A 80 -8.09 0.00 -12.64
C THR A 80 -8.23 1.45 -12.21
N ILE A 81 -7.09 2.07 -11.96
CA ILE A 81 -6.99 3.50 -11.66
C ILE A 81 -6.52 4.19 -12.94
N THR A 82 -7.33 5.12 -13.44
CA THR A 82 -6.96 5.92 -14.62
C THR A 82 -6.33 7.23 -14.15
N ILE A 83 -5.07 7.45 -14.51
CA ILE A 83 -4.28 8.64 -14.14
C ILE A 83 -3.76 9.31 -15.40
N ASN A 84 -4.38 10.42 -15.79
CA ASN A 84 -4.02 11.21 -16.98
C ASN A 84 -3.77 10.31 -18.21
N LEU A 85 -4.82 9.58 -18.61
CA LEU A 85 -4.86 8.63 -19.74
C LEU A 85 -4.07 7.33 -19.56
N ILE A 86 -3.37 7.12 -18.43
CA ILE A 86 -2.70 5.86 -18.12
C ILE A 86 -3.60 5.01 -17.24
N ASN A 87 -3.87 3.77 -17.65
CA ASN A 87 -4.62 2.80 -16.86
C ASN A 87 -3.68 1.93 -16.03
N LEU A 88 -3.60 2.20 -14.72
CA LEU A 88 -2.86 1.38 -13.78
C LEU A 88 -3.77 0.26 -13.28
N LYS A 89 -3.36 -0.99 -13.53
CA LYS A 89 -4.15 -2.18 -13.21
C LYS A 89 -3.58 -2.89 -11.99
N PHE A 90 -4.42 -3.05 -10.98
CA PHE A 90 -4.13 -3.72 -9.72
C PHE A 90 -5.10 -4.88 -9.51
N GLN A 91 -4.69 -5.83 -8.68
CA GLN A 91 -5.54 -6.89 -8.17
C GLN A 91 -5.45 -6.89 -6.65
N VAL A 92 -6.59 -6.99 -5.98
CA VAL A 92 -6.66 -7.16 -4.53
C VAL A 92 -6.97 -8.62 -4.24
N ASP A 93 -6.07 -9.23 -3.50
CA ASP A 93 -6.15 -10.63 -3.07
C ASP A 93 -6.30 -10.70 -1.55
N GLU A 94 -6.82 -11.82 -1.07
CA GLU A 94 -6.66 -12.19 0.33
C GLU A 94 -5.18 -12.52 0.59
N SER A 95 -4.65 -12.05 1.71
CA SER A 95 -3.28 -12.37 2.10
C SER A 95 -3.15 -13.86 2.41
N ALA A 96 -1.93 -14.40 2.28
CA ALA A 96 -1.68 -15.84 2.38
C ALA A 96 -2.01 -16.40 3.77
N ASP A 97 -1.93 -15.55 4.79
CA ASP A 97 -2.26 -15.85 6.18
C ASP A 97 -3.77 -15.73 6.48
N ARG A 98 -4.58 -15.27 5.51
CA ARG A 98 -6.02 -14.97 5.62
C ARG A 98 -6.37 -13.97 6.71
N THR A 99 -5.39 -13.21 7.20
CA THR A 99 -5.62 -12.19 8.24
C THR A 99 -5.94 -10.83 7.63
N GLY A 100 -5.70 -10.66 6.33
CA GLY A 100 -6.00 -9.43 5.63
C GLY A 100 -6.01 -9.53 4.11
N TYR A 101 -5.81 -8.37 3.49
CA TYR A 101 -5.88 -8.16 2.06
C TYR A 101 -4.59 -7.48 1.59
N LYS A 102 -4.18 -7.81 0.37
CA LYS A 102 -2.97 -7.26 -0.25
C LYS A 102 -3.28 -6.78 -1.66
N VAL A 103 -2.58 -5.73 -2.08
CA VAL A 103 -2.63 -5.24 -3.46
C VAL A 103 -1.43 -5.78 -4.21
N VAL A 104 -1.68 -6.41 -5.35
CA VAL A 104 -0.66 -6.92 -6.27
C VAL A 104 -0.86 -6.34 -7.66
N ALA A 105 0.17 -6.44 -8.50
CA ALA A 105 0.03 -6.13 -9.91
C ALA A 105 -0.96 -7.12 -10.56
N ARG A 106 -1.90 -6.61 -11.38
CA ARG A 106 -2.78 -7.50 -12.14
C ARG A 106 -1.94 -8.37 -13.09
N PRO A 107 -2.10 -9.70 -13.10
CA PRO A 107 -1.40 -10.59 -14.02
C PRO A 107 -1.62 -10.19 -15.48
N ASN A 108 -0.62 -10.41 -16.33
CA ASN A 108 -0.68 -10.11 -17.77
C ASN A 108 -0.93 -8.62 -18.10
N THR A 109 -0.46 -7.70 -17.25
CA THR A 109 -0.55 -6.26 -17.50
C THR A 109 0.83 -5.61 -17.46
N GLU A 110 1.04 -4.62 -18.35
CA GLU A 110 2.32 -3.91 -18.48
C GLU A 110 2.76 -3.27 -17.16
N SER A 111 4.04 -3.44 -16.83
CA SER A 111 4.64 -2.76 -15.70
C SER A 111 4.94 -1.31 -16.02
N THR A 112 4.60 -0.43 -15.08
CA THR A 112 4.94 0.99 -15.15
C THR A 112 5.63 1.39 -13.87
N ALA A 113 6.58 2.32 -13.94
CA ALA A 113 7.28 2.81 -12.76
C ALA A 113 6.31 3.34 -11.69
N ILE A 114 5.22 3.99 -12.10
CA ILE A 114 4.19 4.49 -11.17
C ILE A 114 3.53 3.33 -10.43
N ARG A 115 3.12 2.27 -11.14
CA ARG A 115 2.50 1.08 -10.53
C ARG A 115 3.41 0.44 -9.50
N GLU A 116 4.68 0.20 -9.87
CA GLU A 116 5.63 -0.44 -8.96
C GLU A 116 5.92 0.44 -7.73
N ASN A 117 6.03 1.77 -7.89
CA ASN A 117 6.18 2.67 -6.76
C ASN A 117 4.94 2.67 -5.85
N ILE A 118 3.72 2.60 -6.40
CA ILE A 118 2.51 2.47 -5.58
C ILE A 118 2.52 1.17 -4.79
N LEU A 119 2.83 0.04 -5.43
CA LEU A 119 2.91 -1.27 -4.79
C LEU A 119 3.95 -1.32 -3.66
N GLN A 120 5.07 -0.61 -3.79
CA GLN A 120 6.09 -0.50 -2.74
C GLN A 120 5.65 0.34 -1.53
N ASN A 121 4.64 1.21 -1.67
CA ASN A 121 4.20 2.11 -0.60
C ASN A 121 2.84 1.72 -0.02
N ILE A 122 2.12 0.77 -0.63
CA ILE A 122 0.87 0.23 -0.09
C ILE A 122 1.17 -0.99 0.78
N SER A 123 0.70 -0.95 2.02
CA SER A 123 0.85 -2.08 2.95
C SER A 123 -0.40 -2.95 2.94
N GLU A 124 -0.22 -4.23 3.26
CA GLU A 124 -1.35 -5.13 3.54
C GLU A 124 -2.22 -4.56 4.67
N ASN A 125 -3.51 -4.85 4.63
CA ASN A 125 -4.45 -4.36 5.64
C ASN A 125 -5.50 -5.42 5.96
N SER A 126 -5.85 -5.57 7.23
CA SER A 126 -6.90 -6.49 7.68
C SER A 126 -8.32 -6.04 7.29
N VAL A 127 -8.48 -4.75 6.99
CA VAL A 127 -9.76 -4.13 6.60
C VAL A 127 -9.74 -3.78 5.12
N LEU A 128 -10.58 -4.48 4.33
CA LEU A 128 -10.67 -4.29 2.87
C LEU A 128 -10.99 -2.83 2.51
N THR A 129 -11.95 -2.22 3.19
CA THR A 129 -12.34 -0.83 2.94
C THR A 129 -11.13 0.12 3.07
N THR A 130 -10.32 -0.04 4.11
CA THR A 130 -9.13 0.78 4.32
C THR A 130 -8.10 0.59 3.21
N LEU A 131 -7.91 -0.64 2.74
CA LEU A 131 -7.01 -0.93 1.62
C LEU A 131 -7.49 -0.29 0.32
N LEU A 132 -8.79 -0.37 0.03
CA LEU A 132 -9.41 0.21 -1.15
C LEU A 132 -9.32 1.74 -1.15
N GLU A 133 -9.60 2.37 -0.01
CA GLU A 133 -9.46 3.82 0.15
C GLU A 133 -7.99 4.27 0.02
N ASN A 134 -7.04 3.50 0.54
CA ASN A 134 -5.61 3.76 0.36
C ASN A 134 -5.22 3.68 -1.13
N LEU A 135 -5.74 2.70 -1.86
CA LEU A 135 -5.51 2.58 -3.29
C LEU A 135 -6.15 3.76 -4.07
N ALA A 136 -7.36 4.17 -3.71
CA ALA A 136 -8.04 5.32 -4.32
C ALA A 136 -7.31 6.65 -4.09
N ALA A 137 -6.58 6.78 -2.98
CA ALA A 137 -5.75 7.95 -2.68
C ALA A 137 -4.66 8.20 -3.73
N TYR A 138 -4.33 7.22 -4.58
CA TYR A 138 -3.37 7.39 -5.68
C TYR A 138 -3.97 7.91 -6.98
N SER A 139 -5.29 8.08 -7.08
CA SER A 139 -5.96 8.60 -8.29
C SER A 139 -5.43 9.97 -8.73
N ASP A 140 -4.96 10.78 -7.78
CA ASP A 140 -4.43 12.13 -7.99
C ASP A 140 -2.89 12.22 -7.97
N ILE A 141 -2.16 11.09 -8.04
CA ILE A 141 -0.70 11.05 -7.81
C ILE A 141 0.13 12.01 -8.68
N LYS A 142 -0.34 12.36 -9.87
CA LYS A 142 0.35 13.28 -10.79
C LYS A 142 0.01 14.76 -10.58
N SER A 143 -1.05 15.07 -9.84
CA SER A 143 -1.53 16.44 -9.62
C SER A 143 -1.46 16.87 -8.15
N ARG A 144 -1.46 15.93 -7.21
CA ARG A 144 -1.42 16.20 -5.78
C ARG A 144 -0.02 16.66 -5.34
N PRO A 145 0.13 17.88 -4.78
CA PRO A 145 1.39 18.29 -4.17
C PRO A 145 1.62 17.57 -2.85
N CYS A 146 2.89 17.39 -2.49
CA CYS A 146 3.29 16.91 -1.18
C CYS A 146 2.79 17.85 -0.07
N ASP A 147 2.16 17.30 0.97
CA ASP A 147 1.57 18.09 2.04
C ASP A 147 2.62 18.81 2.92
N LYS A 148 3.89 18.35 2.92
CA LYS A 148 5.00 18.98 3.66
C LYS A 148 5.74 20.03 2.84
N CYS A 149 6.25 19.67 1.66
CA CYS A 149 7.08 20.59 0.85
C CYS A 149 6.28 21.40 -0.18
N LYS A 150 4.98 21.12 -0.34
CA LYS A 150 4.04 21.78 -1.26
C LYS A 150 4.40 21.67 -2.75
N LYS A 151 5.32 20.77 -3.13
CA LYS A 151 5.69 20.48 -4.52
C LYS A 151 5.08 19.18 -5.01
N VAL A 152 4.72 19.10 -6.29
CA VAL A 152 4.27 17.85 -6.95
C VAL A 152 5.45 16.90 -7.16
N VAL A 153 6.60 17.43 -7.58
CA VAL A 153 7.85 16.68 -7.67
C VAL A 153 8.88 17.26 -6.71
N ASP A 154 9.65 16.41 -6.06
CA ASP A 154 10.78 16.84 -5.25
C ASP A 154 12.00 17.20 -6.12
N ASN A 155 13.12 17.53 -5.48
CA ASN A 155 14.37 17.88 -6.19
C ASN A 155 14.97 16.68 -6.96
N LYS A 156 14.50 15.45 -6.70
CA LYS A 156 14.89 14.21 -7.39
C LYS A 156 13.86 13.80 -8.44
N LEU A 157 12.89 14.67 -8.75
CA LEU A 157 11.80 14.42 -9.70
C LEU A 157 10.86 13.26 -9.29
N LEU A 158 10.75 12.97 -7.99
CA LEU A 158 9.88 11.93 -7.46
C LEU A 158 8.51 12.50 -7.06
N LEU A 159 7.46 11.71 -7.31
CA LEU A 159 6.09 12.01 -6.89
C LEU A 159 5.86 11.65 -5.40
N PRO A 160 4.85 12.24 -4.74
CA PRO A 160 4.54 11.95 -3.34
C PRO A 160 3.83 10.60 -3.19
N TYR A 161 4.59 9.51 -3.34
CA TYR A 161 4.08 8.14 -3.29
C TYR A 161 3.67 7.66 -1.89
N VAL A 162 4.08 8.35 -0.83
CA VAL A 162 3.76 7.93 0.54
C VAL A 162 2.38 8.47 0.89
N ARG A 163 1.44 7.57 1.15
CA ARG A 163 0.08 7.92 1.60
C ARG A 163 -0.05 7.60 3.08
N LYS A 164 -0.14 8.63 3.92
CA LYS A 164 -0.29 8.48 5.36
C LYS A 164 -1.73 8.79 5.75
N PRO A 165 -2.47 7.85 6.36
CA PRO A 165 -3.83 8.12 6.80
C PRO A 165 -3.81 9.21 7.88
N THR A 166 -4.68 10.20 7.74
CA THR A 166 -4.97 11.22 8.75
C THR A 166 -6.40 11.04 9.23
N GLY A 167 -6.55 10.82 10.54
CA GLY A 167 -7.85 10.85 11.21
C GLY A 167 -8.18 12.27 11.67
N PRO A 168 -9.48 12.61 11.69
CA PRO A 168 -10.10 12.61 13.01
C PRO A 168 -11.55 12.08 13.02
N GLY A 169 -11.82 11.10 13.89
CA GLY A 169 -13.17 10.73 14.32
C GLY A 169 -13.85 9.64 13.50
N ALA A 170 -14.64 8.82 14.19
CA ALA A 170 -15.34 7.64 13.66
C ALA A 170 -16.31 7.90 12.48
N ASP A 171 -16.64 9.18 12.22
CA ASP A 171 -17.63 9.60 11.20
C ASP A 171 -17.03 10.40 10.02
N GLN A 172 -15.72 10.63 9.97
CA GLN A 172 -15.11 11.33 8.83
C GLN A 172 -14.55 10.36 7.78
N PRO A 173 -14.65 10.70 6.48
CA PRO A 173 -14.04 9.89 5.43
C PRO A 173 -12.53 9.80 5.65
N LEU A 174 -11.95 8.62 5.42
CA LEU A 174 -10.53 8.38 5.59
C LEU A 174 -9.74 9.31 4.66
N GLN A 175 -8.97 10.24 5.24
CA GLN A 175 -8.12 11.16 4.50
C GLN A 175 -6.69 10.66 4.48
N PHE A 176 -5.95 10.99 3.42
CA PHE A 176 -4.55 10.62 3.28
C PHE A 176 -3.71 11.86 2.98
N LEU A 177 -2.62 12.03 3.72
CA LEU A 177 -1.55 12.93 3.33
C LEU A 177 -0.75 12.30 2.19
N ALA A 178 -0.37 13.12 1.22
CA ALA A 178 0.56 12.79 0.17
C ALA A 178 1.95 13.31 0.55
N LEU A 179 2.95 12.43 0.67
CA LEU A 179 4.31 12.81 1.05
C LEU A 179 5.34 12.22 0.08
N HIS A 180 6.40 12.97 -0.20
CA HIS A 180 7.63 12.39 -0.77
C HIS A 180 8.31 11.50 0.28
N ARG A 181 9.13 10.54 -0.17
CA ARG A 181 9.92 9.68 0.75
C ARG A 181 10.83 10.49 1.67
N ASP A 182 11.42 11.57 1.15
CA ASP A 182 12.27 12.49 1.91
C ASP A 182 11.46 13.47 2.81
N CYS A 183 10.13 13.44 2.73
CA CYS A 183 9.22 14.31 3.46
C CYS A 183 8.44 13.59 4.58
N ILE A 184 8.75 12.32 4.85
CA ILE A 184 8.19 11.60 6.00
C ILE A 184 8.67 12.23 7.31
#